data_AF-A0A1A8FYH7-F1
#
_entry.id   AF-A0A1A8FYH7-F1
#
_cell.length_a   1.000
_cell.length_b   1.000
_cell.length_c   1.000
_cell.angle_alpha   90.00
_cell.angle_beta   90.00
_cell.angle_gamma   90.00
#
_symmetry.space_group_name_H-M   'P 1'
#
loop_
_entity.id
_entity.type
_entity.pdbx_description
1 polymer ?
#
loop_
_entity_poly.entity_id
_entity_poly.type
_entity_poly.pdbx_seq_one_letter_code
_entity_poly.pdbx_strand_id
1 'polypeptide(L)'
;QQVESFPLPLSSWSSGLHLAAKSSNCMVLAAGEQLWVYSLKGVLLSSFKDHTGPITSISVDSFRVVTASQDLSLRVLTWRNHRDGGLTLESQYHLLGGSHTMARGFTHVACDYSSIVGSVEGNDGKDVLKAYSFTS
;
A
#
# COMPACT_ATOMS: atom_id res chain seq x y z
N GLN A 1 15.38 11.14 21.89
CA GLN A 1 14.19 11.69 22.57
C GLN A 1 12.98 11.35 21.72
N GLN A 2 11.91 10.81 22.33
CA GLN A 2 10.65 10.55 21.63
C GLN A 2 9.96 11.88 21.31
N VAL A 3 9.52 12.06 20.06
CA VAL A 3 8.96 13.33 19.57
C VAL A 3 7.44 13.34 19.64
N GLU A 4 6.78 12.23 19.28
CA GLU A 4 5.33 12.06 19.31
C GLU A 4 4.97 10.59 19.58
N SER A 5 3.75 10.33 20.06
CA SER A 5 3.18 8.98 20.17
C SER A 5 1.67 9.06 20.24
N PHE A 6 1.00 8.15 19.51
CA PHE A 6 -0.45 8.03 19.53
C PHE A 6 -0.84 6.56 19.42
N PRO A 7 -1.93 6.15 20.09
CA PRO A 7 -2.46 4.80 19.94
C PRO A 7 -3.12 4.64 18.58
N LEU A 8 -2.92 3.49 17.94
CA LEU A 8 -3.62 3.10 16.74
C LEU A 8 -4.88 2.28 17.11
N PRO A 9 -6.05 2.55 16.51
CA PRO A 9 -7.27 1.78 16.76
C PRO A 9 -7.28 0.45 16.00
N LEU A 10 -6.18 -0.31 16.07
CA LEU A 10 -6.06 -1.61 15.42
C LEU A 10 -6.55 -2.71 16.36
N SER A 11 -7.27 -3.70 15.83
CA SER A 11 -7.59 -4.90 16.58
C SER A 11 -6.32 -5.73 16.83
N SER A 12 -6.27 -6.41 17.98
CA SER A 12 -5.13 -7.18 18.50
C SER A 12 -4.71 -8.39 17.65
N TRP A 13 -5.35 -8.62 16.50
CA TRP A 13 -5.10 -9.75 15.59
C TRP A 13 -4.61 -9.32 14.20
N SER A 14 -4.22 -8.06 14.01
CA SER A 14 -3.65 -7.60 12.74
C SER A 14 -2.20 -8.09 12.58
N SER A 15 -2.03 -9.32 12.06
CA SER A 15 -0.75 -9.74 11.48
C SER A 15 -0.48 -8.93 10.20
N GLY A 16 0.77 -8.53 9.96
CA GLY A 16 1.15 -7.81 8.74
C GLY A 16 0.87 -6.31 8.80
N LEU A 17 1.40 -5.64 9.84
CA LEU A 17 1.40 -4.19 9.90
C LEU A 17 2.52 -3.63 9.03
N HIS A 18 2.18 -2.78 8.07
CA HIS A 18 3.15 -2.10 7.23
C HIS A 18 3.08 -0.59 7.47
N LEU A 19 4.25 0.03 7.64
CA LEU A 19 4.35 1.46 7.91
C LEU A 19 5.42 2.07 7.01
N ALA A 20 5.08 3.18 6.37
CA ALA A 20 6.00 3.93 5.51
C ALA A 20 5.82 5.44 5.72
N ALA A 21 6.92 6.19 5.70
CA ALA A 21 6.88 7.64 5.74
C ALA A 21 6.70 8.20 4.32
N LYS A 22 5.76 9.13 4.15
CA LYS A 22 5.64 9.95 2.93
C LYS A 22 6.53 11.19 3.03
N SER A 23 6.53 11.82 4.21
CA SER A 23 7.29 13.05 4.50
C SER A 23 7.53 13.18 6.01
N SER A 24 8.14 14.28 6.44
CA SER A 24 8.40 14.57 7.86
C SER A 24 7.14 14.69 8.73
N ASN A 25 5.95 14.85 8.13
CA ASN A 25 4.70 15.01 8.88
C ASN A 25 3.57 14.08 8.38
N CYS A 26 3.87 13.12 7.52
CA CYS A 26 2.87 12.24 6.93
C CYS A 26 3.36 10.81 6.82
N MET A 27 2.53 9.87 7.27
CA MET A 27 2.82 8.45 7.32
C MET A 27 1.65 7.65 6.75
N VAL A 28 1.98 6.52 6.15
CA VAL A 28 1.04 5.55 5.59
C VAL A 28 1.13 4.27 6.39
N LEU A 29 -0.02 3.76 6.79
CA LEU A 29 -0.17 2.54 7.54
C LEU A 29 -1.07 1.57 6.77
N ALA A 30 -0.69 0.30 6.68
CA ALA A 30 -1.56 -0.75 6.16
C ALA A 30 -1.67 -1.90 7.16
N ALA A 31 -2.87 -2.44 7.30
CA ALA A 31 -3.16 -3.63 8.10
C ALA A 31 -4.44 -4.30 7.60
N GLY A 32 -4.40 -5.63 7.43
CA GLY A 32 -5.51 -6.36 6.80
C GLY A 32 -5.82 -5.76 5.42
N GLU A 33 -7.08 -5.54 5.10
CA GLU A 33 -7.54 -4.98 3.82
C GLU A 33 -7.46 -3.45 3.73
N GLN A 34 -6.97 -2.78 4.79
CA GLN A 34 -7.12 -1.33 4.97
C GLN A 34 -5.78 -0.59 4.94
N LEU A 35 -5.86 0.63 4.42
CA LEU A 35 -4.78 1.61 4.34
C LEU A 35 -5.24 2.90 5.02
N TRP A 36 -4.37 3.52 5.80
CA TRP A 36 -4.62 4.80 6.47
C TRP A 36 -3.48 5.76 6.23
N VAL A 37 -3.82 7.04 6.11
CA VAL A 37 -2.86 8.15 6.05
C VAL A 37 -3.00 8.95 7.34
N TYR A 38 -1.90 9.05 8.08
CA TYR A 38 -1.83 9.78 9.34
C TYR A 38 -0.89 10.98 9.23
N SER A 39 -1.16 12.02 10.00
CA SER A 39 -0.14 12.99 10.37
C SER A 39 0.81 12.40 11.42
N LEU A 40 2.01 12.98 11.60
CA LEU A 40 2.94 12.53 12.64
C LEU A 40 2.36 12.67 14.07
N LYS A 41 1.38 13.56 14.25
CA LYS A 41 0.65 13.77 15.51
C LYS A 41 -0.49 12.78 15.72
N GLY A 42 -0.70 11.82 14.82
CA GLY A 42 -1.74 10.79 14.93
C GLY A 42 -3.13 11.21 14.46
N VAL A 43 -3.24 12.34 13.76
CA VAL A 43 -4.51 12.73 13.13
C VAL A 43 -4.72 11.87 11.89
N LEU A 44 -5.83 11.13 11.85
CA LEU A 44 -6.24 10.40 10.66
C LEU A 44 -6.66 11.39 9.57
N LEU A 45 -5.94 11.40 8.44
CA LEU A 45 -6.19 12.28 7.31
C LEU A 45 -7.12 11.63 6.29
N SER A 46 -6.93 10.34 6.03
CA SER A 46 -7.77 9.55 5.12
C SER A 46 -7.61 8.04 5.35
N SER A 47 -8.59 7.26 4.90
CA SER A 47 -8.59 5.79 4.98
C SER A 47 -9.15 5.17 3.72
N PHE A 48 -8.63 4.00 3.33
CA PHE A 48 -8.99 3.30 2.11
C PHE A 48 -9.18 1.81 2.38
N LYS A 49 -10.20 1.24 1.74
CA LYS A 49 -10.48 -0.19 1.73
C LYS A 49 -10.83 -0.60 0.31
N ASP A 50 -9.80 -0.82 -0.50
CA ASP A 50 -9.92 -1.16 -1.94
C ASP A 50 -9.47 -2.60 -2.24
N HIS A 51 -8.87 -3.27 -1.25
CA HIS A 51 -8.52 -4.67 -1.32
C HIS A 51 -9.62 -5.53 -0.69
N THR A 52 -9.80 -6.73 -1.24
CA THR A 52 -10.70 -7.76 -0.68
C THR A 52 -9.95 -8.82 0.12
N GLY A 53 -8.62 -8.72 0.18
CA GLY A 53 -7.74 -9.55 0.98
C GLY A 53 -6.62 -8.75 1.66
N PRO A 54 -5.87 -9.37 2.58
CA PRO A 54 -4.83 -8.69 3.33
C PRO A 54 -3.76 -8.04 2.45
N ILE A 55 -3.44 -6.79 2.76
CA ILE A 55 -2.27 -6.08 2.25
C ILE A 55 -1.02 -6.72 2.85
N THR A 56 -0.08 -7.08 2.00
CA THR A 56 1.15 -7.81 2.34
C THR A 56 2.40 -6.96 2.22
N SER A 57 2.33 -5.83 1.52
CA SER A 57 3.42 -4.88 1.38
C SER A 57 2.91 -3.54 0.87
N ILE A 58 3.62 -2.46 1.21
CA ILE A 58 3.39 -1.13 0.66
C ILE A 58 4.70 -0.53 0.16
N SER A 59 4.63 0.26 -0.90
CA SER A 59 5.70 1.13 -1.38
C SER A 59 5.16 2.54 -1.48
N VAL A 60 5.90 3.52 -0.93
CA VAL A 60 5.48 4.93 -0.88
C VAL A 60 6.59 5.79 -1.43
N ASP A 61 6.26 6.64 -2.39
CA ASP A 61 7.14 7.68 -2.91
C ASP A 61 6.44 9.05 -2.90
N SER A 62 7.09 10.06 -3.49
CA SER A 62 6.58 11.43 -3.51
C SER A 62 5.31 11.60 -4.36
N PHE A 63 5.04 10.69 -5.28
CA PHE A 63 3.97 10.74 -6.26
C PHE A 63 2.83 9.76 -5.95
N ARG A 64 3.15 8.57 -5.45
CA ARG A 64 2.21 7.47 -5.31
C ARG A 64 2.42 6.61 -4.06
N VAL A 65 1.38 5.83 -3.80
CA VAL A 65 1.38 4.68 -2.90
C VAL A 65 1.01 3.45 -3.72
N VAL A 66 1.77 2.38 -3.59
CA VAL A 66 1.45 1.09 -4.18
C VAL A 66 1.24 0.07 -3.08
N THR A 67 0.11 -0.62 -3.09
CA THR A 67 -0.19 -1.71 -2.15
C THR A 67 -0.17 -3.04 -2.87
N ALA A 68 0.40 -4.07 -2.24
CA ALA A 68 0.34 -5.46 -2.66
C ALA A 68 -0.62 -6.24 -1.77
N SER A 69 -1.37 -7.18 -2.33
CA SER A 69 -2.34 -7.97 -1.56
C SER A 69 -2.42 -9.43 -2.01
N GLN A 70 -2.90 -10.25 -1.08
CA GLN A 70 -3.34 -11.63 -1.33
C GLN A 70 -4.56 -11.74 -2.24
N ASP A 71 -5.27 -10.63 -2.50
CA ASP A 71 -6.36 -10.61 -3.49
C ASP A 71 -5.88 -10.62 -4.96
N LEU A 72 -4.60 -10.93 -5.17
CA LEU A 72 -3.94 -11.04 -6.48
C LEU A 72 -3.81 -9.71 -7.21
N SER A 73 -3.85 -8.57 -6.52
CA SER A 73 -3.70 -7.27 -7.15
C SER A 73 -2.65 -6.39 -6.50
N LEU A 74 -2.07 -5.50 -7.31
CA LEU A 74 -1.48 -4.26 -6.82
C LEU A 74 -2.50 -3.13 -7.02
N ARG A 75 -2.65 -2.24 -6.04
CA ARG A 75 -3.36 -0.97 -6.22
C ARG A 75 -2.34 0.16 -6.33
N VAL A 76 -2.50 1.00 -7.34
CA VAL A 76 -1.68 2.20 -7.53
C VAL A 76 -2.56 3.40 -7.20
N LEU A 77 -2.15 4.12 -6.17
CA LEU A 77 -2.84 5.29 -5.63
C LEU A 77 -1.95 6.51 -5.76
N THR A 78 -2.49 7.68 -6.09
CA THR A 78 -1.72 8.93 -6.18
C THR A 78 -2.15 9.93 -5.12
N TRP A 79 -1.19 10.75 -4.67
CA TRP A 79 -1.48 11.81 -3.70
C TRP A 79 -2.37 12.91 -4.30
N ARG A 80 -3.40 13.31 -3.58
CA ARG A 80 -4.23 14.49 -3.90
C ARG A 80 -4.33 15.40 -2.68
N ASN A 81 -4.09 16.69 -2.89
CA ASN A 81 -4.37 17.72 -1.90
C ASN A 81 -5.81 18.20 -2.06
N HIS A 82 -6.54 18.32 -0.95
CA HIS A 82 -7.79 19.06 -0.91
C HIS A 82 -7.54 20.57 -0.84
N ARG A 83 -8.54 21.34 -1.28
CA ARG A 83 -8.49 22.81 -1.27
C ARG A 83 -8.40 23.41 0.13
N ASP A 84 -8.84 22.67 1.15
CA ASP A 84 -8.77 23.04 2.56
C ASP A 84 -7.44 22.65 3.24
N GLY A 85 -6.48 22.12 2.46
CA GLY A 85 -5.19 21.65 2.98
C GLY A 85 -5.16 20.20 3.44
N GLY A 86 -6.26 19.45 3.28
CA GLY A 86 -6.28 18.01 3.52
C GLY A 86 -5.41 17.22 2.53
N LEU A 87 -4.94 16.04 2.92
CA LEU A 87 -4.18 15.12 2.07
C LEU A 87 -4.90 13.78 1.98
N THR A 88 -5.14 13.33 0.75
CA THR A 88 -5.82 12.06 0.46
C THR A 88 -5.09 11.30 -0.65
N LEU A 89 -5.58 10.11 -0.96
CA LEU A 89 -5.15 9.27 -2.07
C LEU A 89 -6.28 9.08 -3.07
N GLU A 90 -5.92 8.84 -4.32
CA GLU A 90 -6.86 8.48 -5.39
C GLU A 90 -6.43 7.24 -6.12
N SER A 91 -7.36 6.32 -6.33
CA SER A 91 -7.12 5.09 -7.08
C SER A 91 -6.93 5.40 -8.56
N GLN A 92 -5.84 4.90 -9.14
CA GLN A 92 -5.50 5.07 -10.56
C GLN A 92 -5.55 3.74 -11.32
N TYR A 93 -4.83 2.73 -10.82
CA TYR A 93 -4.68 1.46 -11.53
C TYR A 93 -4.81 0.26 -10.60
N HIS A 94 -5.38 -0.81 -11.15
CA HIS A 94 -5.49 -2.13 -10.54
C HIS A 94 -4.69 -3.10 -11.39
N LEU A 95 -3.51 -3.50 -10.92
CA LEU A 95 -2.58 -4.35 -11.67
C LEU A 95 -2.72 -5.79 -11.23
N LEU A 96 -3.13 -6.68 -12.15
CA LEU A 96 -3.47 -8.06 -11.81
C LEU A 96 -2.26 -9.00 -11.80
N GLY A 97 -2.19 -9.79 -10.74
CA GLY A 97 -1.09 -10.67 -10.34
C GLY A 97 -1.11 -12.06 -10.97
N GLY A 98 -2.17 -12.43 -11.69
CA GLY A 98 -2.21 -13.68 -12.46
C GLY A 98 -3.52 -14.44 -12.28
N SER A 99 -3.47 -15.74 -12.56
CA SER A 99 -4.63 -16.61 -12.42
C SER A 99 -4.91 -16.92 -10.95
N HIS A 100 -6.18 -16.88 -10.56
CA HIS A 100 -6.67 -17.38 -9.27
C HIS A 100 -6.30 -18.85 -9.00
N THR A 101 -6.00 -19.64 -10.05
CA THR A 101 -5.63 -21.05 -9.90
C THR A 101 -4.12 -21.28 -9.71
N MET A 102 -3.28 -20.29 -10.01
CA MET A 102 -1.82 -20.46 -10.04
C MET A 102 -1.08 -19.55 -9.07
N ALA A 103 -1.69 -18.44 -8.66
CA ALA A 103 -1.07 -17.44 -7.77
C ALA A 103 -1.82 -17.34 -6.43
N ARG A 104 -1.06 -16.99 -5.38
CA ARG A 104 -1.55 -16.83 -3.99
C ARG A 104 -1.65 -15.39 -3.53
N GLY A 105 -1.10 -14.46 -4.29
CA GLY A 105 -1.06 -13.05 -3.92
C GLY A 105 0.22 -12.38 -4.35
N PHE A 106 0.19 -11.06 -4.38
CA PHE A 106 1.44 -10.32 -4.25
C PHE A 106 1.91 -10.39 -2.79
N THR A 107 3.21 -10.56 -2.59
CA THR A 107 3.82 -10.62 -1.25
C THR A 107 4.69 -9.40 -0.97
N HIS A 108 5.29 -8.82 -2.00
CA HIS A 108 6.17 -7.67 -1.88
C HIS A 108 5.94 -6.72 -3.06
N VAL A 109 6.12 -5.42 -2.82
CA VAL A 109 6.12 -4.43 -3.89
C VAL A 109 7.18 -3.38 -3.64
N ALA A 110 7.85 -2.99 -4.72
CA ALA A 110 8.72 -1.83 -4.78
C ALA A 110 8.30 -0.97 -5.98
N CYS A 111 8.43 0.34 -5.86
CA CYS A 111 8.22 1.25 -6.96
C CYS A 111 9.26 2.35 -6.98
N ASP A 112 9.57 2.85 -8.17
CA ASP A 112 10.23 4.13 -8.39
C ASP A 112 9.26 5.10 -9.07
N TYR A 113 9.74 6.19 -9.68
CA TYR A 113 8.89 7.14 -10.39
C TYR A 113 8.18 6.54 -11.64
N SER A 114 8.82 5.59 -12.32
CA SER A 114 8.45 5.07 -13.65
C SER A 114 8.02 3.61 -13.65
N SER A 115 8.32 2.86 -12.59
CA SER A 115 8.21 1.41 -12.60
C SER A 115 7.68 0.87 -11.26
N ILE A 116 7.01 -0.27 -11.34
CA ILE A 116 6.53 -1.04 -10.19
C ILE A 116 6.98 -2.48 -10.40
N VAL A 117 7.58 -3.07 -9.38
CA VAL A 117 7.92 -4.50 -9.35
C VAL A 117 7.21 -5.14 -8.18
N GLY A 118 6.46 -6.21 -8.45
CA GLY A 118 5.80 -7.01 -7.44
C GLY A 118 6.30 -8.46 -7.45
N SER A 119 6.49 -9.04 -6.27
CA SER A 119 6.68 -10.49 -6.12
C SER A 119 5.32 -11.16 -5.95
N VAL A 120 5.06 -12.21 -6.71
CA VAL A 120 3.81 -13.00 -6.67
C VAL A 120 4.14 -14.41 -6.22
N GLU A 121 3.51 -14.87 -5.15
CA GLU A 121 3.67 -16.23 -4.64
C GLU A 121 2.91 -17.22 -5.53
N GLY A 122 3.58 -18.29 -5.95
CA GLY A 122 3.00 -19.36 -6.76
C GLY A 122 2.39 -20.49 -5.91
N ASN A 123 1.33 -21.13 -6.40
CA ASN A 123 0.74 -22.31 -5.74
C ASN A 123 1.68 -23.53 -5.73
N ASP A 124 2.60 -23.62 -6.69
CA ASP A 124 3.58 -24.69 -6.83
C ASP A 124 4.95 -24.34 -6.21
N GLY A 125 5.01 -23.24 -5.44
CA GLY A 125 6.25 -22.70 -4.87
C GLY A 125 7.16 -22.02 -5.89
N LYS A 126 6.69 -21.79 -7.12
CA LYS A 126 7.43 -21.01 -8.13
C LYS A 126 6.93 -19.59 -8.17
N ASP A 127 7.55 -18.77 -7.34
CA ASP A 127 7.26 -17.35 -7.29
C ASP A 127 7.72 -16.65 -8.57
N VAL A 128 7.02 -15.58 -8.94
CA VAL A 128 7.34 -14.78 -10.12
C VAL A 128 7.47 -13.31 -9.76
N LEU A 129 8.40 -12.63 -10.43
CA LEU A 129 8.47 -11.18 -10.40
C LEU A 129 7.67 -10.61 -11.58
N LYS A 130 6.82 -9.63 -11.29
CA LYS A 130 6.10 -8.86 -12.29
C LYS A 130 6.58 -7.42 -12.29
N ALA A 131 7.02 -6.94 -13.44
CA ALA A 131 7.42 -5.57 -13.65
C ALA A 131 6.41 -4.83 -14.54
N TYR A 132 6.02 -3.65 -14.10
CA TYR A 132 5.15 -2.73 -14.83
C TYR A 132 5.93 -1.45 -15.06
N SER A 133 6.02 -1.00 -16.31
CA SER A 133 6.68 0.26 -16.67
C SER A 133 5.64 1.21 -17.25
N PHE A 134 5.71 2.46 -16.81
CA PHE A 134 4.83 3.54 -17.23
C PHE A 134 5.66 4.51 -18.07
N THR A 135 5.79 4.21 -19.37
CA THR A 135 6.41 5.13 -20.33
C THR A 135 5.33 6.03 -20.93
N SER A 136 5.59 7.34 -20.90
CA SER A 136 4.86 8.35 -21.68
C SER A 136 5.08 8.19 -23.18
#